data_AF-A0AAP0P3I7-F1
#
_entry.id   AF-A0AAP0P3I7-F1
#
_cell.length_a   1.000
_cell.length_b   1.000
_cell.length_c   1.000
_cell.angle_alpha   90.00
_cell.angle_beta   90.00
_cell.angle_gamma   90.00
#
_symmetry.space_group_name_H-M   'P 1'
#
loop_
_entity.id
_entity.type
_entity.pdbx_description
1 polymer ?
#
loop_
_entity_poly.entity_id
_entity_poly.type
_entity_poly.pdbx_seq_one_letter_code
_entity_poly.pdbx_strand_id
1 'polypeptide(L)'
;MVNGQCRSSICDLLHVSEATHLGKYLGSLVDLRASKRELSDYLREAIHHRIDGWAERLLSHEGKTVLIKSVALAVPIYQMSCFKVNKGFCKRVHTSFAWFWWHTGKEGVGKTWCSWEKKWLVTRNKGGLGFKKLELVNLTLLTKQF
;
A
#
# COMPACT_ATOMS: atom_id res chain seq x y z
N MET A 1 14.54 -25.95 0.35
CA MET A 1 13.48 -26.19 -0.67
C MET A 1 12.93 -27.58 -0.38
N VAL A 2 11.63 -27.72 -0.10
CA VAL A 2 11.04 -29.03 0.25
C VAL A 2 10.86 -29.84 -1.03
N ASN A 3 11.39 -31.07 -1.06
CA ASN A 3 11.30 -31.99 -2.21
C ASN A 3 9.83 -32.23 -2.61
N GLY A 4 9.53 -32.20 -3.91
CA GLY A 4 8.16 -32.39 -4.43
C GLY A 4 7.51 -33.72 -4.00
N GLN A 5 8.31 -34.78 -3.85
CA GLN A 5 7.87 -36.09 -3.36
C GLN A 5 7.37 -36.08 -1.90
N CYS A 6 7.90 -35.18 -1.06
CA CYS A 6 7.45 -35.05 0.33
C CYS A 6 6.08 -34.37 0.41
N ARG A 7 5.80 -33.42 -0.51
CA ARG A 7 4.52 -32.70 -0.56
C ARG A 7 3.38 -33.62 -0.98
N SER A 8 3.59 -34.45 -2.00
CA SER A 8 2.60 -35.45 -2.42
C SER A 8 2.30 -36.45 -1.30
N SER A 9 3.35 -36.96 -0.63
CA SER A 9 3.20 -37.90 0.49
C SER A 9 2.35 -37.34 1.65
N ILE A 10 2.48 -36.05 1.95
CA ILE A 10 1.67 -35.38 3.00
C ILE A 10 0.24 -35.16 2.53
N CYS A 11 0.03 -34.78 1.26
CA CYS A 11 -1.30 -34.60 0.68
C CYS A 11 -2.09 -35.91 0.67
N ASP A 12 -1.41 -37.02 0.33
CA ASP A 12 -1.98 -38.37 0.34
C ASP A 12 -2.34 -38.81 1.76
N LEU A 13 -1.47 -38.56 2.75
CA LEU A 13 -1.72 -38.86 4.15
C LEU A 13 -2.92 -38.09 4.71
N LEU A 14 -3.03 -36.80 4.36
CA LEU A 14 -4.07 -35.90 4.88
C LEU A 14 -5.38 -35.96 4.07
N HIS A 15 -5.41 -36.70 2.96
CA HIS A 15 -6.52 -36.71 2.00
C HIS A 15 -6.92 -35.32 1.49
N VAL A 16 -5.94 -34.44 1.28
CA VAL A 16 -6.14 -33.06 0.81
C VAL A 16 -5.45 -32.88 -0.54
N SER A 17 -6.10 -32.22 -1.50
CA SER A 17 -5.48 -31.87 -2.78
C SER A 17 -4.40 -30.79 -2.63
N GLU A 18 -3.28 -30.94 -3.35
CA GLU A 18 -2.21 -29.93 -3.32
C GLU A 18 -2.74 -28.58 -3.84
N ALA A 19 -2.80 -27.58 -2.95
CA ALA A 19 -3.15 -26.22 -3.33
C ALA A 19 -1.96 -25.55 -4.03
N THR A 20 -2.11 -25.23 -5.31
CA THR A 20 -1.12 -24.49 -6.11
C THR A 20 -1.06 -23.00 -5.73
N HIS A 21 -2.17 -22.45 -5.25
CA HIS A 21 -2.27 -21.07 -4.77
C HIS A 21 -3.19 -21.02 -3.54
N LEU A 22 -2.67 -20.58 -2.39
CA LEU A 22 -3.38 -20.51 -1.10
C LEU A 22 -4.44 -19.40 -1.06
N GLY A 23 -4.52 -18.56 -2.10
CA GLY A 23 -5.56 -17.55 -2.24
C GLY A 23 -5.33 -16.30 -1.38
N LYS A 24 -6.41 -15.55 -1.18
CA LYS A 24 -6.45 -14.36 -0.31
C LYS A 24 -7.03 -14.76 1.04
N TYR A 25 -6.35 -14.37 2.11
CA TYR A 25 -6.87 -14.47 3.47
C TYR A 25 -6.69 -13.12 4.16
N LEU A 26 -7.73 -12.65 4.84
CA LEU A 26 -7.72 -11.34 5.54
C LEU A 26 -7.28 -10.18 4.63
N GLY A 27 -7.58 -10.26 3.33
CA GLY A 27 -7.19 -9.25 2.35
C GLY A 27 -5.68 -9.22 2.03
N SER A 28 -4.92 -10.25 2.40
CA SER A 28 -3.52 -10.45 2.01
C SER A 28 -3.37 -11.71 1.18
N LEU A 29 -2.42 -11.72 0.23
CA LEU A 29 -2.02 -12.95 -0.44
C LEU A 29 -1.33 -13.84 0.60
N VAL A 30 -1.88 -15.03 0.85
CA VAL A 30 -1.29 -16.02 1.79
C VAL A 30 -0.25 -16.88 1.13
N ASP A 31 -0.19 -16.85 -0.20
CA ASP A 31 0.85 -17.54 -0.91
C ASP A 31 2.22 -17.03 -0.47
N LEU A 32 2.88 -17.84 0.36
CA LEU A 32 4.29 -17.70 0.74
C LEU A 32 5.20 -17.68 -0.49
N ARG A 33 4.66 -18.13 -1.64
CA ARG A 33 5.29 -18.15 -2.96
C ARG A 33 4.91 -16.96 -3.85
N ALA A 34 3.91 -16.16 -3.48
CA ALA A 34 3.52 -14.98 -4.23
C ALA A 34 4.73 -14.04 -4.32
N SER A 35 5.01 -13.58 -5.52
CA SER A 35 6.14 -12.68 -5.75
C SER A 35 5.91 -11.39 -4.97
N LYS A 36 6.98 -10.79 -4.42
CA LYS A 36 6.93 -9.42 -3.84
C LYS A 36 6.29 -8.42 -4.81
N ARG A 37 6.34 -8.69 -6.12
CA ARG A 37 5.69 -7.91 -7.18
C ARG A 37 4.17 -8.03 -7.12
N GLU A 38 3.62 -9.24 -7.10
CA GLU A 38 2.17 -9.50 -7.05
C GLU A 38 1.54 -8.88 -5.80
N LEU A 39 2.23 -9.01 -4.67
CA LEU A 39 1.84 -8.36 -3.42
C LEU A 39 1.78 -6.84 -3.56
N SER A 40 2.83 -6.25 -4.14
CA SER A 40 2.90 -4.80 -4.35
C SER A 40 1.87 -4.30 -5.38
N ASP A 41 1.55 -5.10 -6.40
CA ASP A 41 0.53 -4.74 -7.38
C ASP A 41 -0.87 -4.82 -6.78
N TYR A 42 -1.14 -5.84 -5.95
CA TYR A 42 -2.38 -5.93 -5.20
C TYR A 42 -2.57 -4.74 -4.26
N LEU A 43 -1.54 -4.35 -3.49
CA LEU A 43 -1.62 -3.16 -2.63
C LEU A 43 -1.85 -1.88 -3.42
N ARG A 44 -1.18 -1.76 -4.57
CA ARG A 44 -1.34 -0.60 -5.45
C ARG A 44 -2.79 -0.48 -5.89
N GLU A 45 -3.37 -1.58 -6.33
CA GLU A 45 -4.76 -1.62 -6.79
C GLU A 45 -5.75 -1.28 -5.67
N ALA A 46 -5.55 -1.85 -4.48
CA ALA A 46 -6.39 -1.55 -3.32
C ALA A 46 -6.34 -0.06 -2.92
N ILE A 47 -5.17 0.58 -3.01
CA ILE A 47 -5.01 2.02 -2.74
C ILE A 47 -5.67 2.84 -3.85
N HIS A 48 -5.45 2.50 -5.12
CA HIS A 48 -6.02 3.20 -6.27
C HIS A 48 -7.54 3.18 -6.23
N HIS A 49 -8.16 2.00 -6.03
CA HIS A 49 -9.62 1.88 -5.92
C HIS A 49 -10.22 2.76 -4.81
N ARG A 50 -9.51 2.97 -3.70
CA ARG A 50 -9.96 3.89 -2.64
C ARG A 50 -9.84 5.35 -3.07
N ILE A 51 -8.73 5.72 -3.70
CA ILE A 51 -8.50 7.07 -4.21
C ILE A 51 -9.55 7.43 -5.26
N ASP A 52 -9.82 6.54 -6.21
CA ASP A 52 -10.78 6.78 -7.30
C ASP A 52 -12.19 6.96 -6.74
N GLY A 53 -12.61 6.10 -5.80
CA GLY A 53 -13.90 6.27 -5.11
C GLY A 53 -14.00 7.53 -4.25
N TRP A 54 -12.88 8.16 -3.87
CA TRP A 54 -12.89 9.45 -3.19
C TRP A 54 -12.78 10.64 -4.14
N ALA A 55 -12.15 10.45 -5.31
CA ALA A 55 -11.96 11.49 -6.30
C ALA A 55 -13.30 12.02 -6.85
N GLU A 56 -14.33 11.18 -6.87
CA GLU A 56 -15.70 11.55 -7.22
C GLU A 56 -16.38 12.46 -6.19
N ARG A 57 -15.86 12.53 -4.95
CA ARG A 57 -16.44 13.31 -3.86
C ARG A 57 -15.83 14.69 -3.79
N LEU A 58 -16.68 15.71 -3.63
CA LEU A 58 -16.24 17.09 -3.35
C LEU A 58 -15.75 17.20 -1.90
N LEU A 59 -14.47 16.93 -1.70
CA LEU A 59 -13.82 16.98 -0.39
C LEU A 59 -13.02 18.25 -0.22
N SER A 60 -13.09 18.85 0.98
CA SER A 60 -12.16 19.90 1.36
C SER A 60 -10.72 19.37 1.34
N HIS A 61 -9.75 20.28 1.17
CA HIS A 61 -8.34 19.91 1.23
C HIS A 61 -8.07 19.14 2.52
N GLU A 62 -8.42 19.66 3.69
CA GLU A 62 -8.19 18.97 4.97
C GLU A 62 -8.85 17.58 5.05
N GLY A 63 -10.07 17.43 4.53
CA GLY A 63 -10.78 16.14 4.49
C GLY A 63 -10.00 15.08 3.71
N LYS A 64 -9.38 15.45 2.59
CA LYS A 64 -8.51 14.52 1.84
C LYS A 64 -7.29 14.07 2.66
N THR A 65 -6.79 14.89 3.58
CA THR A 65 -5.53 14.63 4.30
C THR A 65 -5.85 13.64 5.38
N VAL A 66 -7.00 13.83 6.02
CA VAL A 66 -7.57 12.86 6.95
C VAL A 66 -7.75 11.52 6.25
N LEU A 67 -8.36 11.47 5.06
CA LEU A 67 -8.56 10.20 4.33
C LEU A 67 -7.25 9.50 3.95
N ILE A 68 -6.28 10.25 3.43
CA ILE A 68 -4.96 9.69 3.11
C ILE A 68 -4.29 9.14 4.38
N LYS A 69 -4.30 9.90 5.49
CA LYS A 69 -3.63 9.50 6.74
C LYS A 69 -4.30 8.32 7.43
N SER A 70 -5.62 8.36 7.56
CA SER A 70 -6.38 7.40 8.36
C SER A 70 -6.71 6.13 7.60
N VAL A 71 -6.98 6.22 6.30
CA VAL A 71 -7.43 5.08 5.50
C VAL A 71 -6.34 4.62 4.53
N ALA A 72 -5.86 5.50 3.64
CA ALA A 72 -4.98 5.06 2.56
C ALA A 72 -3.60 4.58 3.05
N LEU A 73 -3.04 5.27 4.06
CA LEU A 73 -1.80 4.84 4.70
C LEU A 73 -1.97 3.59 5.57
N ALA A 74 -3.19 3.28 6.04
CA ALA A 74 -3.46 2.09 6.85
C ALA A 74 -3.50 0.80 6.04
N VAL A 75 -4.00 0.86 4.79
CA VAL A 75 -4.11 -0.30 3.88
C VAL A 75 -2.79 -1.09 3.75
N PRO A 76 -1.63 -0.47 3.46
CA PRO A 76 -0.40 -1.22 3.29
C PRO A 76 0.31 -1.59 4.61
N ILE A 77 -0.14 -1.10 5.79
CA ILE A 77 0.62 -1.28 7.06
C ILE A 77 0.84 -2.75 7.38
N TYR A 78 -0.20 -3.58 7.26
CA TYR A 78 -0.10 -5.01 7.57
C TYR A 78 0.97 -5.69 6.72
N GLN A 79 0.89 -5.52 5.40
CA GLN A 79 1.85 -6.13 4.48
C GLN A 79 3.24 -5.52 4.60
N MET A 80 3.34 -4.22 4.90
CA MET A 80 4.62 -3.56 5.19
C MET A 80 5.25 -4.04 6.49
N SER A 81 4.46 -4.55 7.44
CA SER A 81 4.99 -5.18 8.64
C SER A 81 5.57 -6.56 8.34
N CYS A 82 5.03 -7.30 7.37
CA CYS A 82 5.52 -8.64 7.02
C CYS A 82 6.64 -8.63 5.98
N PHE A 83 6.67 -7.65 5.08
CA PHE A 83 7.56 -7.65 3.92
C PHE A 83 8.22 -6.30 3.65
N LYS A 84 9.48 -6.35 3.19
CA LYS A 84 10.17 -5.17 2.66
C LYS A 84 9.65 -4.81 1.27
N VAL A 85 9.06 -3.62 1.17
CA VAL A 85 8.46 -3.12 -0.07
C VAL A 85 9.51 -2.35 -0.91
N ASN A 86 9.40 -2.41 -2.24
CA ASN A 86 10.31 -1.70 -3.14
C ASN A 86 10.09 -0.17 -3.04
N LYS A 87 11.18 0.61 -3.07
CA LYS A 87 11.15 2.07 -3.17
C LYS A 87 10.33 2.57 -4.35
N GLY A 88 10.41 1.87 -5.49
CA GLY A 88 9.63 2.19 -6.68
C GLY A 88 8.11 2.14 -6.44
N PHE A 89 7.64 1.18 -5.63
CA PHE A 89 6.24 1.12 -5.22
C PHE A 89 5.87 2.31 -4.33
N CYS A 90 6.71 2.63 -3.33
CA CYS A 90 6.46 3.75 -2.42
C CYS A 90 6.34 5.07 -3.19
N LYS A 91 7.23 5.30 -4.16
CA LYS A 91 7.19 6.49 -5.03
C LYS A 91 5.88 6.57 -5.83
N ARG A 92 5.43 5.46 -6.44
CA ARG A 92 4.16 5.42 -7.18
C ARG A 92 2.97 5.76 -6.28
N VAL A 93 2.88 5.16 -5.09
CA VAL A 93 1.81 5.44 -4.13
C VAL A 93 1.82 6.91 -3.70
N HIS A 94 3.01 7.48 -3.44
CA HIS A 94 3.13 8.90 -3.13
C HIS A 94 2.64 9.80 -4.27
N THR A 95 2.90 9.43 -5.53
CA THR A 95 2.37 10.15 -6.70
C THR A 95 0.84 10.08 -6.77
N SER A 96 0.23 8.91 -6.51
CA SER A 96 -1.23 8.77 -6.49
C SER A 96 -1.88 9.62 -5.39
N PHE A 97 -1.26 9.70 -4.21
CA PHE A 97 -1.71 10.61 -3.15
C PHE A 97 -1.56 12.08 -3.54
N ALA A 98 -0.47 12.43 -4.22
CA ALA A 98 -0.25 13.79 -4.73
C ALA A 98 -1.35 14.20 -5.70
N TRP A 99 -1.63 13.32 -6.65
CA TRP A 99 -2.66 13.52 -7.64
C TRP A 99 -4.01 13.75 -6.95
N PHE A 100 -4.45 12.83 -6.08
CA PHE A 100 -5.72 12.95 -5.37
C PHE A 100 -5.84 14.23 -4.52
N TRP A 101 -4.75 14.60 -3.84
CA TRP A 101 -4.71 15.80 -3.01
C TRP A 101 -4.95 17.07 -3.83
N TRP A 102 -4.23 17.22 -4.94
CA TRP A 102 -4.32 18.40 -5.82
C TRP A 102 -5.57 18.41 -6.70
N HIS A 103 -6.11 17.25 -7.06
CA HIS A 103 -7.26 17.17 -7.96
C HIS A 103 -8.54 17.59 -7.26
N THR A 104 -9.16 18.70 -7.67
CA THR A 104 -10.37 19.22 -7.00
C THR A 104 -11.51 19.23 -8.01
N GLY A 105 -12.48 18.31 -7.86
CA GLY A 105 -13.64 18.22 -8.75
C GLY A 105 -13.35 17.60 -10.13
N LYS A 106 -14.38 17.59 -10.99
CA LYS A 106 -14.39 16.90 -12.31
C LYS A 106 -13.54 17.58 -13.39
N GLU A 107 -13.16 18.85 -13.22
CA GLU A 107 -12.46 19.64 -14.27
C GLU A 107 -11.20 20.36 -13.79
N GLY A 108 -10.89 20.30 -12.50
CA GLY A 108 -9.80 21.06 -11.91
C GLY A 108 -8.47 20.30 -11.90
N VAL A 109 -7.66 20.43 -12.95
CA VAL A 109 -6.23 20.08 -12.91
C VAL A 109 -5.56 21.03 -11.90
N GLY A 110 -5.47 20.59 -10.64
CA GLY A 110 -4.76 21.31 -9.60
C GLY A 110 -3.29 21.49 -9.99
N LYS A 111 -2.92 22.72 -10.34
CA LYS A 111 -1.54 23.05 -10.71
C LYS A 111 -0.60 22.71 -9.54
N THR A 112 0.36 21.84 -9.79
CA THR A 112 1.40 21.47 -8.82
C THR A 112 2.48 22.55 -8.81
N TRP A 113 2.30 23.60 -8.00
CA TRP A 113 3.27 24.70 -7.89
C TRP A 113 4.48 24.39 -6.98
N CYS A 114 4.45 23.27 -6.26
CA CYS A 114 5.52 22.90 -5.34
C CYS A 114 5.83 21.40 -5.44
N SER A 115 7.12 21.04 -5.27
CA SER A 115 7.54 19.65 -5.13
C SER A 115 6.73 18.99 -4.00
N TRP A 116 5.92 18.00 -4.38
CA TRP A 116 5.09 17.22 -3.46
C TRP A 116 5.91 16.67 -2.30
N GLU A 117 7.14 16.21 -2.56
CA GLU A 117 8.02 15.67 -1.53
C GLU A 117 8.30 16.68 -0.41
N LYS A 118 8.55 17.96 -0.75
CA LYS A 118 8.80 19.02 0.25
C LYS A 118 7.55 19.31 1.08
N LYS A 119 6.39 19.44 0.45
CA LYS A 119 5.12 19.73 1.16
C LYS A 119 4.61 18.54 1.98
N TRP A 120 4.86 17.32 1.51
CA TRP A 120 4.47 16.06 2.14
C TRP A 120 5.15 15.85 3.49
N LEU A 121 6.47 16.02 3.53
CA LEU A 121 7.32 15.72 4.70
C LEU A 121 7.28 16.78 5.79
N VAL A 122 7.13 18.05 5.41
CA VAL A 122 7.23 19.16 6.35
C VAL A 122 6.06 19.12 7.33
N THR A 123 6.34 19.30 8.62
CA THR A 123 5.33 19.30 9.69
C THR A 123 4.31 20.42 9.47
N ARG A 124 3.08 20.24 9.98
CA ARG A 124 2.00 21.24 9.88
C ARG A 124 2.44 22.63 10.35
N ASN A 125 3.20 22.70 11.43
CA ASN A 125 3.71 23.96 12.01
C ASN A 125 4.69 24.71 11.10
N LYS A 126 5.24 24.05 10.07
CA LYS A 126 6.16 24.63 9.09
C LYS A 126 5.52 24.74 7.69
N GLY A 127 4.18 24.68 7.60
CA GLY A 127 3.45 24.84 6.34
C GLY A 127 3.37 23.60 5.44
N GLY A 128 3.71 22.42 5.96
CA GLY A 128 3.56 21.14 5.24
C GLY A 128 2.42 20.27 5.77
N LEU A 129 2.32 19.05 5.25
CA LEU A 129 1.25 18.10 5.57
C LEU A 129 1.65 17.09 6.66
N GLY A 130 2.94 16.95 6.96
CA GLY A 130 3.47 16.11 8.05
C GLY A 130 3.25 14.61 7.83
N PHE A 131 3.27 14.16 6.58
CA PHE A 131 3.22 12.73 6.26
C PHE A 131 4.60 12.07 6.40
N LYS A 132 4.60 10.83 6.88
CA LYS A 132 5.82 10.02 6.94
C LYS A 132 6.14 9.45 5.54
N LYS A 133 7.42 9.22 5.25
CA LYS A 133 7.85 8.44 4.08
C LYS A 133 7.43 6.99 4.27
N LEU A 134 6.71 6.41 3.30
CA LEU A 134 6.29 5.00 3.33
C LEU A 134 7.49 4.06 3.48
N GLU A 135 8.61 4.38 2.85
CA GLU A 135 9.86 3.61 2.97
C GLU A 135 10.38 3.55 4.41
N LEU A 136 10.33 4.68 5.14
CA LEU A 136 10.78 4.74 6.52
C LEU A 136 9.81 3.99 7.43
N VAL A 137 8.50 4.13 7.20
CA VAL A 137 7.48 3.38 7.94
C VAL A 137 7.68 1.88 7.76
N ASN A 138 7.86 1.40 6.52
CA ASN A 138 8.14 -0.01 6.24
C ASN A 138 9.38 -0.51 6.98
N LEU A 139 10.49 0.25 6.92
CA LEU A 139 11.71 -0.13 7.63
C LEU A 139 11.48 -0.20 9.15
N THR A 140 10.81 0.79 9.73
CA THR A 140 10.54 0.81 11.17
C THR A 140 9.62 -0.32 11.64
N LEU A 141 8.65 -0.73 10.81
CA LEU A 141 7.75 -1.83 11.13
C LEU A 141 8.49 -3.17 11.13
N LEU A 142 9.38 -3.37 10.16
CA LEU A 142 10.21 -4.57 10.08
C LEU A 142 11.22 -4.65 11.22
N THR A 143 11.83 -3.53 11.62
CA THR A 143 12.78 -3.52 12.74
C THR A 143 12.11 -3.75 14.09
N LYS A 144 10.82 -3.42 14.24
CA LYS A 144 10.07 -3.65 15.48
C LYS A 144 9.75 -5.13 15.71
N GLN A 145 9.73 -5.94 14.66
CA GLN A 145 9.40 -7.37 14.77
C GLN A 145 10.53 -8.22 15.38
N PHE A 146 11.75 -7.68 15.45
CA PHE A 146 12.93 -8.32 16.04
C PHE A 146 13.32 -7.59 17.32
#